data_AF-A0A388TB84-F1
#
_entry.id   AF-A0A388TB84-F1
#
_cell.length_a   1.000
_cell.length_b   1.000
_cell.length_c   1.000
_cell.angle_alpha   90.00
_cell.angle_beta   90.00
_cell.angle_gamma   90.00
#
_symmetry.space_group_name_H-M   'P 1'
#
loop_
_entity.id
_entity.type
_entity.pdbx_description
1 polymer ?
#
loop_
_entity_poly.entity_id
_entity_poly.type
_entity_poly.pdbx_seq_one_letter_code
_entity_poly.pdbx_strand_id
1 'polypeptide(L)'
;MKKLLLGVMLLFCFSFAARPTMEIGAFETLIGWKQYTPGGQLESIMGVNWLMGLTYKRYFNRLQAKTINPYWMIGTTFVVVPMAGIGLDYVVDQNWTVGGALGLPLTNLHVSYSF
;
A
#
# COMPACT_ATOMS: atom_id res chain seq x y z
N MET A 1 4.15 33.76 3.55
CA MET A 1 3.23 33.28 2.50
C MET A 1 3.92 32.49 1.38
N LYS A 2 4.98 33.00 0.73
CA LYS A 2 5.67 32.29 -0.38
C LYS A 2 6.20 30.88 -0.03
N LYS A 3 6.72 30.68 1.19
CA LYS A 3 7.23 29.39 1.67
C LYS A 3 6.13 28.34 1.92
N LEU A 4 4.95 28.78 2.33
CA LEU A 4 3.78 27.91 2.55
C LEU A 4 3.25 27.39 1.21
N LEU A 5 3.18 28.28 0.21
CA LEU A 5 2.73 27.95 -1.14
C LEU A 5 3.68 26.96 -1.83
N LEU A 6 4.98 27.10 -1.61
CA LEU A 6 5.99 26.14 -2.10
C LEU A 6 5.84 24.76 -1.47
N GLY A 7 5.56 24.70 -0.16
CA GLY A 7 5.28 23.44 0.54
C GLY A 7 4.03 22.75 0.04
N VAL A 8 2.96 23.51 -0.21
CA VAL A 8 1.72 22.99 -0.81
C VAL A 8 1.95 22.53 -2.26
N MET A 9 2.69 23.28 -3.07
CA MET A 9 3.03 22.87 -4.44
C MET A 9 3.90 21.61 -4.48
N LEU A 10 4.89 21.48 -3.59
CA LEU A 10 5.70 20.26 -3.46
C LEU A 10 4.84 19.05 -3.09
N LEU A 11 3.86 19.21 -2.19
CA LEU A 11 2.90 18.15 -1.85
C LEU A 11 2.03 17.74 -3.05
N PHE A 12 1.60 18.69 -3.88
CA PHE A 12 0.82 18.41 -5.10
C PHE A 12 1.64 17.78 -6.24
N CYS A 13 2.95 18.03 -6.31
CA CYS A 13 3.81 17.44 -7.34
C CYS A 13 4.01 15.93 -7.18
N PHE A 14 3.78 15.37 -5.99
CA PHE A 14 3.84 13.91 -5.77
C PHE A 14 2.55 13.17 -6.17
N SER A 15 1.49 13.87 -6.58
CA SER A 15 0.14 13.29 -6.69
C SER A 15 -0.27 12.82 -8.10
N PHE A 16 0.52 13.03 -9.16
CA PHE A 16 0.05 12.81 -10.54
C PHE A 16 0.44 11.49 -11.21
N ALA A 17 1.25 10.64 -10.57
CA ALA A 17 1.62 9.33 -11.13
C ALA A 17 1.12 8.13 -10.29
N ALA A 18 0.54 8.38 -9.12
CA ALA A 18 0.09 7.33 -8.23
C ALA A 18 -1.39 7.00 -8.48
N ARG A 19 -1.68 5.71 -8.75
CA ARG A 19 -3.05 5.23 -8.80
C ARG A 19 -3.52 4.87 -7.39
N PRO A 20 -4.59 5.49 -6.88
CA PRO A 20 -5.14 5.10 -5.59
C PRO A 20 -5.69 3.67 -5.64
N THR A 21 -5.52 2.94 -4.55
CA THR A 21 -6.03 1.58 -4.33
C THR A 21 -6.79 1.57 -3.02
N MET A 22 -7.86 0.80 -2.96
CA MET A 22 -8.65 0.62 -1.74
C MET A 22 -8.57 -0.84 -1.33
N GLU A 23 -8.27 -1.11 -0.06
CA GLU A 23 -8.31 -2.48 0.47
C GLU A 23 -9.40 -2.61 1.55
N ILE A 24 -10.25 -3.62 1.39
CA ILE A 24 -11.38 -3.93 2.28
C ILE A 24 -11.00 -5.16 3.10
N GLY A 25 -11.21 -5.07 4.42
CA GLY A 25 -10.87 -6.14 5.36
C GLY A 25 -9.38 -6.20 5.75
N ALA A 26 -8.50 -5.45 5.06
CA ALA A 26 -7.09 -5.33 5.44
C ALA A 26 -6.93 -4.41 6.64
N PHE A 27 -6.24 -4.83 7.71
CA PHE A 27 -5.70 -3.88 8.69
C PHE A 27 -4.52 -3.06 8.13
N GLU A 28 -3.98 -3.48 7.00
CA GLU A 28 -2.70 -3.06 6.47
C GLU A 28 -2.84 -1.74 5.72
N THR A 29 -3.76 -1.62 4.76
CA THR A 29 -3.97 -0.39 4.00
C THR A 29 -5.45 -0.23 3.68
N LEU A 30 -6.09 0.85 4.16
CA LEU A 30 -7.47 1.18 3.78
C LEU A 30 -7.47 1.88 2.42
N ILE A 31 -6.68 2.96 2.30
CA ILE A 31 -6.46 3.70 1.07
C ILE A 31 -4.96 3.80 0.85
N GLY A 32 -4.49 3.37 -0.31
CA GLY A 32 -3.08 3.37 -0.68
C GLY A 32 -2.84 4.02 -2.03
N TRP A 33 -1.60 4.38 -2.28
CA TRP A 33 -1.09 4.93 -3.51
C TRP A 33 -0.06 3.97 -4.07
N LYS A 34 -0.35 3.43 -5.26
CA LYS A 34 0.51 2.48 -5.96
C LYS A 34 1.70 3.20 -6.59
N GLN A 35 2.88 2.67 -6.34
CA GLN A 35 4.13 3.09 -6.96
C GLN A 35 4.58 2.02 -7.95
N TYR A 36 4.84 2.45 -9.18
CA TYR A 36 5.23 1.59 -10.27
C TYR A 36 6.69 1.79 -10.63
N THR A 37 7.36 0.70 -10.99
CA THR A 37 8.68 0.73 -11.64
C THR A 37 8.60 1.46 -12.99
N PRO A 38 9.72 1.92 -13.56
CA PRO A 38 9.76 2.48 -14.92
C PRO A 38 9.19 1.54 -16.00
N GLY A 39 9.19 0.22 -15.75
CA GLY A 39 8.58 -0.78 -16.62
C GLY A 39 7.08 -0.98 -16.43
N GLY A 40 6.41 -0.14 -15.63
CA GLY A 40 4.96 -0.16 -15.41
C GLY A 40 4.48 -1.24 -14.43
N GLN A 41 5.38 -1.92 -13.73
CA GLN A 41 5.03 -2.97 -12.77
C GLN A 41 4.90 -2.41 -11.37
N LEU A 42 3.88 -2.82 -10.62
CA LEU A 42 3.66 -2.42 -9.23
C LEU A 42 4.84 -2.87 -8.36
N GLU A 43 5.44 -1.94 -7.63
CA GLU A 43 6.59 -2.19 -6.74
C GLU A 43 6.19 -2.08 -5.28
N SER A 44 5.47 -1.02 -4.93
CA SER A 44 5.07 -0.74 -3.56
C SER A 44 3.76 0.02 -3.49
N ILE A 45 3.16 -0.01 -2.31
CA ILE A 45 1.93 0.69 -1.97
C ILE A 45 2.22 1.46 -0.69
N MET A 46 2.01 2.76 -0.69
CA MET A 46 2.07 3.58 0.52
C MET A 46 0.68 4.09 0.82
N GLY A 47 0.22 4.04 2.07
CA GLY A 47 -1.16 4.36 2.38
C GLY A 47 -1.46 4.61 3.83
N VAL A 48 -2.75 4.78 4.09
CA VAL A 48 -3.33 4.94 5.41
C VAL A 48 -4.14 3.69 5.74
N ASN A 49 -3.95 3.12 6.93
CA ASN A 49 -4.73 1.99 7.41
C ASN A 49 -6.03 2.40 8.13
N TRP A 50 -6.89 1.42 8.44
CA TRP A 50 -8.16 1.65 9.14
C TRP A 50 -8.03 2.36 10.48
N LEU A 51 -6.88 2.20 11.14
CA LEU A 51 -6.60 2.82 12.43
C LEU A 51 -5.93 4.20 12.26
N MET A 52 -6.00 4.79 11.07
CA MET A 52 -5.41 6.09 10.71
C MET A 52 -3.88 6.16 10.86
N GLY A 53 -3.23 5.00 10.86
CA GLY A 53 -1.77 4.93 10.78
C GLY A 53 -1.26 4.89 9.34
N LEU A 54 0.06 4.94 9.18
CA LEU A 54 0.71 4.90 7.87
C LEU A 54 1.22 3.49 7.59
N THR A 55 1.14 3.06 6.34
CA THR A 55 1.66 1.77 5.91
C THR A 55 2.46 1.92 4.64
N TYR A 56 3.60 1.25 4.59
CA TYR A 56 4.41 1.04 3.39
C TYR A 56 4.54 -0.47 3.15
N LYS A 57 3.94 -0.93 2.05
CA LYS A 57 3.95 -2.31 1.58
C LYS A 57 4.83 -2.42 0.33
N ARG A 58 5.73 -3.40 0.28
CA ARG A 58 6.63 -3.61 -0.86
C ARG A 58 6.70 -5.08 -1.22
N TYR A 59 6.55 -5.38 -2.50
CA TYR A 59 6.67 -6.74 -3.01
C TYR A 59 8.14 -7.13 -3.11
N PHE A 60 8.46 -8.37 -2.75
CA PHE A 60 9.83 -8.90 -2.86
C PHE A 60 10.28 -9.04 -4.31
N ASN A 61 9.32 -9.38 -5.17
CA ASN A 61 9.51 -9.57 -6.60
C ASN A 61 8.54 -8.66 -7.37
N ARG A 62 8.76 -8.57 -8.67
CA ARG A 62 7.83 -7.92 -9.60
C ARG A 62 6.46 -8.56 -9.47
N LEU A 63 5.43 -7.74 -9.29
CA LEU A 63 4.05 -8.20 -9.21
C LEU A 63 3.66 -8.92 -10.51
N GLN A 64 3.20 -10.16 -10.38
CA GLN A 64 2.74 -11.00 -11.47
C GLN A 64 1.25 -11.34 -11.29
N ALA A 65 0.49 -11.21 -12.37
CA ALA A 65 -0.93 -11.57 -12.37
C ALA A 65 -1.10 -13.10 -12.31
N LYS A 66 -2.16 -13.56 -11.65
CA LYS A 66 -2.52 -14.98 -11.47
C LYS A 66 -1.47 -15.82 -10.72
N THR A 67 -0.60 -15.17 -9.96
CA THR A 67 0.39 -15.83 -9.12
C THR A 67 0.35 -15.29 -7.70
N ILE A 68 1.02 -16.00 -6.79
CA ILE A 68 1.23 -15.56 -5.41
C ILE A 68 2.44 -14.61 -5.40
N ASN A 69 2.25 -13.42 -4.84
CA ASN A 69 3.21 -12.35 -4.76
C ASN A 69 3.54 -12.07 -3.29
N PRO A 70 4.70 -12.53 -2.80
CA PRO A 70 5.12 -12.22 -1.45
C PRO A 70 5.47 -10.74 -1.30
N TYR A 71 5.12 -10.17 -0.14
CA TYR A 71 5.48 -8.80 0.22
C TYR A 71 5.88 -8.71 1.69
N TRP A 72 6.53 -7.59 2.02
CA TRP A 72 6.70 -7.14 3.38
C TRP A 72 6.03 -5.78 3.56
N MET A 73 5.70 -5.44 4.79
CA MET A 73 5.15 -4.16 5.15
C MET A 73 5.75 -3.63 6.44
N ILE A 74 5.84 -2.30 6.55
CA ILE A 74 6.15 -1.58 7.78
C ILE A 74 5.24 -0.37 7.89
N GLY A 75 5.07 0.14 9.10
CA GLY A 75 4.23 1.30 9.30
C GLY A 75 3.94 1.56 10.76
N THR A 76 2.79 2.19 10.99
CA THR A 76 2.24 2.42 12.32
C THR A 76 0.77 1.99 12.37
N THR A 77 0.37 1.32 13.44
CA THR A 77 -1.02 1.24 13.87
C THR A 77 -1.33 2.53 14.62
N PHE A 78 -2.37 3.26 14.21
CA PHE A 78 -2.48 4.68 14.58
C PHE A 78 -1.22 5.46 14.20
N VAL A 79 -1.01 6.64 14.77
CA VAL A 79 0.17 7.46 14.46
C VAL A 79 1.45 6.97 15.16
N VAL A 80 1.34 6.13 16.20
CA VAL A 80 2.46 5.92 17.16
C VAL A 80 2.87 4.47 17.40
N VAL A 81 2.01 3.47 17.16
CA VAL A 81 2.35 2.08 17.47
C VAL A 81 3.02 1.47 16.24
N PRO A 82 4.30 1.11 16.25
CA PRO A 82 4.94 0.54 15.07
C PRO A 82 4.28 -0.78 14.67
N MET A 83 4.21 -1.02 13.36
CA MET A 83 3.80 -2.30 12.79
C MET A 83 4.80 -2.77 11.74
N ALA A 84 4.93 -4.08 11.61
CA ALA A 84 5.69 -4.72 10.55
C ALA A 84 5.12 -6.12 10.29
N GLY A 85 5.24 -6.59 9.06
CA GLY A 85 4.75 -7.92 8.70
C GLY A 85 5.20 -8.38 7.33
N ILE A 86 4.84 -9.61 7.03
CA ILE A 86 5.00 -10.25 5.73
C ILE A 86 3.68 -10.84 5.30
N GLY A 87 3.43 -10.88 4.00
CA GLY A 87 2.18 -11.40 3.48
C GLY A 87 2.31 -11.96 2.08
N LEU A 88 1.20 -12.52 1.63
CA LEU A 88 1.05 -13.15 0.32
C LEU A 88 -0.20 -12.59 -0.35
N ASP A 89 -0.02 -12.10 -1.58
CA ASP A 89 -1.12 -11.59 -2.41
C ASP A 89 -1.30 -12.44 -3.66
N TYR A 90 -2.52 -12.90 -3.90
CA TYR A 90 -2.94 -13.48 -5.16
C TYR A 90 -3.65 -12.41 -6.01
N VAL A 91 -3.00 -12.01 -7.11
CA VAL A 91 -3.53 -10.99 -8.03
C VAL A 91 -4.48 -11.68 -9.00
N VAL A 92 -5.78 -11.46 -8.83
CA VAL A 92 -6.83 -12.07 -9.64
C VAL A 92 -6.82 -11.46 -11.05
N ASP A 93 -6.81 -10.13 -11.11
CA ASP A 93 -6.73 -9.35 -12.35
C ASP A 93 -6.03 -8.00 -12.11
N GLN A 94 -6.18 -7.03 -13.02
CA GLN A 94 -5.53 -5.72 -12.90
C GLN A 94 -6.04 -4.89 -11.71
N ASN A 95 -7.23 -5.22 -11.20
CA ASN A 95 -7.94 -4.44 -10.20
C ASN A 95 -8.07 -5.19 -8.88
N TRP A 96 -8.32 -6.50 -8.91
CA TRP A 96 -8.60 -7.33 -7.73
C TRP A 96 -7.39 -8.12 -7.26
N THR A 97 -7.15 -8.06 -5.95
CA THR A 97 -6.16 -8.89 -5.25
C THR A 97 -6.79 -9.47 -3.98
N VAL A 98 -6.45 -10.71 -3.66
CA VAL A 98 -6.86 -11.37 -2.42
C VAL A 98 -5.61 -11.87 -1.72
N GLY A 99 -5.49 -11.62 -0.43
CA GLY A 99 -4.26 -11.92 0.29
C GLY A 99 -4.44 -12.01 1.79
N GLY A 100 -3.30 -12.15 2.45
CA GLY A 100 -3.22 -12.11 3.90
C GLY A 100 -1.80 -11.86 4.38
N ALA A 101 -1.71 -11.28 5.57
CA ALA A 101 -0.46 -10.97 6.24
C ALA A 101 -0.37 -11.62 7.62
N LEU A 102 0.87 -11.94 7.97
CA LEU A 102 1.31 -12.17 9.33
C LEU A 102 2.17 -10.97 9.75
N GLY A 103 1.72 -10.26 10.78
CA GLY A 103 2.42 -9.08 11.26
C GLY A 103 2.26 -8.85 12.75
N LEU A 104 3.06 -7.93 13.25
CA LEU A 104 2.91 -7.35 14.58
C LEU A 104 2.27 -5.96 14.42
N PRO A 105 1.24 -5.63 15.24
CA PRO A 105 0.65 -6.45 16.29
C PRO A 105 -0.43 -7.45 15.82
N LEU A 106 -0.78 -7.47 14.52
CA LEU A 106 -1.95 -8.20 14.02
C LEU A 106 -1.65 -9.04 12.78
N THR A 107 -2.34 -10.17 12.69
CA THR A 107 -2.48 -10.99 11.48
C THR A 107 -3.83 -10.72 10.84
N ASN A 108 -3.93 -10.75 9.51
CA ASN A 108 -5.18 -10.46 8.82
C ASN A 108 -5.27 -11.09 7.44
N LEU A 109 -6.50 -11.26 6.97
CA LEU A 109 -6.86 -11.58 5.59
C LEU A 109 -7.44 -10.32 4.94
N HIS A 110 -7.29 -10.16 3.63
CA HIS A 110 -7.79 -8.99 2.95
C HIS A 110 -8.19 -9.23 1.49
N VAL A 111 -9.03 -8.34 0.99
CA VAL A 111 -9.37 -8.20 -0.44
C VAL A 111 -9.13 -6.75 -0.84
N SER A 112 -8.37 -6.52 -1.90
CA SER A 112 -8.13 -5.18 -2.42
C SER A 112 -8.67 -4.99 -3.83
N TYR A 113 -9.13 -3.76 -4.07
CA TYR A 113 -9.63 -3.28 -5.33
C TYR A 113 -8.87 -2.02 -5.75
N SER A 114 -8.49 -1.95 -7.02
CA SER A 114 -7.67 -0.88 -7.57
C SER A 114 -8.43 -0.18 -8.68
N PHE A 115 -8.41 1.15 -8.69
CA PHE A 115 -9.05 1.99 -9.71
C PHE A 115 -8.04 2.91 -10.40
#